data_AF-A0A853CT90-F1
#
_entry.id   AF-A0A853CT90-F1
#
_cell.length_a   1.000
_cell.length_b   1.000
_cell.length_c   1.000
_cell.angle_alpha   90.00
_cell.angle_beta   90.00
_cell.angle_gamma   90.00
#
_symmetry.space_group_name_H-M   'P 1'
#
loop_
_entity.id
_entity.type
_entity.pdbx_description
1 polymer ?
#
loop_
_entity_poly.entity_id
_entity_poly.type
_entity_poly.pdbx_seq_one_letter_code
_entity_poly.pdbx_strand_id
1 'polypeptide(L)'
;MRQNPSFTLTDRAEIERIIRENPWGTFVSNASTGLVASHYPVILDDTREELTIVSHVGRPDEQLHELGEHELLVSCRARTATSRRPGTTPTRPCRPGTSSPCTSPECRSC
;
A
#
# COMPACT_ATOMS: atom_id res chain seq x y z
N MET A 1 -1.26 16.02 -1.90
CA MET A 1 -2.07 14.97 -2.56
C MET A 1 -3.53 15.38 -2.57
N ARG A 2 -4.29 15.06 -3.63
CA ARG A 2 -5.76 15.21 -3.63
C ARG A 2 -6.36 14.14 -2.73
N GLN A 3 -7.18 14.54 -1.77
CA GLN A 3 -7.88 13.61 -0.89
C GLN A 3 -8.81 12.70 -1.70
N ASN A 4 -8.76 11.40 -1.43
CA ASN A 4 -9.65 10.41 -2.03
C ASN A 4 -10.23 9.52 -0.92
N PRO A 5 -11.40 9.87 -0.37
CA PRO A 5 -12.01 9.18 0.77
C PRO A 5 -12.18 7.67 0.56
N SER A 6 -12.36 7.23 -0.69
CA SER A 6 -12.53 5.81 -1.03
C SER A 6 -11.29 4.96 -0.76
N PHE A 7 -10.12 5.56 -0.56
CA PHE A 7 -8.86 4.88 -0.25
C PHE A 7 -8.29 5.28 1.11
N THR A 8 -9.07 5.99 1.93
CA THR A 8 -8.63 6.36 3.28
C THR A 8 -8.67 5.13 4.18
N LEU A 9 -7.50 4.69 4.62
CA LEU A 9 -7.33 3.67 5.64
C LEU A 9 -6.82 4.35 6.92
N THR A 10 -7.66 4.41 7.95
CA THR A 10 -7.30 4.98 9.26
C THR A 10 -7.16 3.93 10.36
N ASP A 11 -7.47 2.66 10.08
CA ASP A 11 -7.33 1.60 11.06
C ASP A 11 -5.84 1.26 11.25
N ARG A 12 -5.35 1.52 12.46
CA ARG A 12 -3.97 1.27 12.84
C ARG A 12 -3.59 -0.21 12.71
N ALA A 13 -4.46 -1.13 13.15
CA ALA A 13 -4.14 -2.55 13.12
C ALA A 13 -3.92 -3.04 11.67
N GLU A 14 -4.69 -2.49 10.74
CA GLU A 14 -4.55 -2.79 9.32
C GLU A 14 -3.28 -2.15 8.72
N ILE A 15 -2.94 -0.92 9.09
CA ILE A 15 -1.68 -0.28 8.67
C ILE A 15 -0.48 -1.09 9.16
N GLU A 16 -0.49 -1.50 10.42
CA GLU A 16 0.57 -2.33 10.98
C GLU A 16 0.67 -3.69 10.28
N ARG A 17 -0.47 -4.35 10.00
CA ARG A 17 -0.50 -5.60 9.24
C ARG A 17 0.15 -5.44 7.87
N ILE A 18 -0.18 -4.36 7.14
CA ILE A 18 0.40 -4.06 5.83
C ILE A 18 1.92 -3.90 5.92
N ILE A 19 2.43 -3.19 6.93
CA ILE A 19 3.87 -2.99 7.14
C ILE A 19 4.55 -4.33 7.46
N ARG A 20 3.98 -5.15 8.36
CA ARG A 20 4.53 -6.48 8.72
C ARG A 20 4.63 -7.41 7.51
N GLU A 21 3.63 -7.38 6.63
CA GLU A 21 3.59 -8.22 5.43
C GLU A 21 4.48 -7.70 4.29
N ASN A 22 4.83 -6.41 4.30
CA ASN A 22 5.59 -5.75 3.26
C ASN A 22 6.71 -4.88 3.86
N PRO A 23 7.69 -5.48 4.57
CA PRO A 23 8.65 -4.76 5.40
C PRO A 23 9.77 -4.11 4.59
N TRP A 24 9.54 -3.81 3.31
CA TRP A 24 10.51 -3.14 2.45
C TRP A 24 9.98 -1.74 2.10
N GLY A 25 10.57 -0.74 2.73
CA GLY A 25 10.19 0.66 2.60
C GLY A 25 11.08 1.41 1.63
N THR A 26 10.51 2.29 0.82
CA THR A 26 11.26 3.34 0.11
C THR A 26 11.20 4.62 0.93
N PHE A 27 12.37 5.10 1.35
CA PHE A 27 12.56 6.33 2.10
C PHE A 27 12.83 7.44 1.10
N VAL A 28 12.06 8.51 1.17
CA VAL A 28 12.19 9.66 0.28
C VAL A 28 12.33 10.91 1.13
N SER A 29 13.43 11.63 0.94
CA SER A 29 13.72 12.87 1.65
C SER A 29 13.95 14.01 0.66
N ASN A 30 13.74 15.24 1.12
CA ASN A 30 13.97 16.46 0.34
C ASN A 30 15.23 17.15 0.86
N ALA A 31 16.37 16.53 0.60
CA ALA A 31 17.68 17.01 1.04
C ALA A 31 18.07 18.31 0.33
N SER A 32 19.07 19.01 0.86
CA SER A 32 19.60 20.25 0.27
C SER A 32 20.10 20.08 -1.17
N THR A 33 20.47 18.86 -1.55
CA THR A 33 20.94 18.49 -2.89
C THR A 33 19.82 18.02 -3.83
N GLY A 34 18.59 17.94 -3.34
CA GLY A 34 17.41 17.48 -4.09
C GLY A 34 16.74 16.26 -3.45
N LEU A 35 15.88 15.58 -4.22
CA LEU A 35 15.18 14.38 -3.75
C LEU A 35 16.15 13.20 -3.69
N VAL A 36 16.24 12.57 -2.52
CA VAL A 36 17.02 11.35 -2.30
C VAL A 36 16.06 10.21 -1.98
N ALA A 37 16.27 9.06 -2.62
CA ALA A 37 15.47 7.86 -2.40
C ALA A 37 16.35 6.64 -2.13
N SER A 38 16.07 5.94 -1.03
CA SER A 38 16.75 4.70 -0.65
C SER A 38 15.74 3.62 -0.26
N HIS A 39 16.18 2.36 -0.24
CA HIS A 39 15.34 1.22 0.07
C HIS A 39 15.87 0.50 1.30
N TYR A 40 15.03 0.40 2.33
CA TYR A 40 15.44 -0.16 3.62
C TYR A 40 14.39 -1.12 4.17
N PRO A 41 14.81 -2.20 4.84
CA PRO A 41 13.92 -2.98 5.68
C PRO A 41 13.36 -2.10 6.79
N VAL A 42 12.05 -2.21 7.05
CA VAL A 42 11.39 -1.53 8.16
C VAL A 42 10.74 -2.54 9.09
N ILE A 43 10.79 -2.28 10.38
CA ILE A 43 10.18 -3.10 11.42
C ILE A 43 9.31 -2.19 12.27
N LEU A 44 8.15 -2.68 12.72
CA LEU A 44 7.34 -1.95 13.70
C LEU A 44 7.99 -2.03 15.08
N ASP A 45 7.97 -0.92 15.80
CA ASP A 45 8.33 -0.90 17.21
C ASP A 45 7.07 -1.12 18.06
N ASP A 46 6.80 -2.38 18.40
CA ASP A 46 5.65 -2.76 19.23
C ASP A 46 5.77 -2.28 20.69
N THR A 47 6.89 -1.67 21.09
CA THR A 47 7.06 -1.09 22.43
C THR A 47 6.50 0.33 22.55
N ARG A 48 6.12 0.94 21.42
CA ARG A 48 5.63 2.32 21.35
C ARG A 48 4.11 2.39 21.25
N GLU A 49 3.53 3.33 21.99
CA GLU A 49 2.10 3.62 21.89
C GLU A 49 1.72 4.25 20.55
N GLU A 50 2.63 4.91 19.85
CA GLU A 50 2.39 5.49 18.52
C GLU A 50 2.85 4.56 17.40
N LEU A 51 2.31 4.72 16.19
CA LEU A 51 2.77 3.99 15.01
C LEU A 51 4.23 4.36 14.71
N THR A 52 5.14 3.50 15.13
CA THR A 52 6.58 3.73 15.03
C THR A 52 7.21 2.64 14.16
N ILE A 53 7.99 3.05 13.19
CA ILE A 53 8.83 2.16 12.39
C ILE A 53 10.30 2.44 12.67
N VAL A 54 11.10 1.39 12.68
CA VAL A 54 12.55 1.45 12.86
C VAL A 54 13.24 0.81 11.67
N SER A 55 14.41 1.36 11.33
CA SER A 55 15.29 0.82 10.31
C SER A 55 16.74 1.11 10.67
N HIS A 56 17.64 0.27 10.19
CA HIS A 56 19.08 0.49 10.29
C HIS A 56 19.59 1.09 8.98
N VAL A 57 20.11 2.31 9.05
CA VAL A 57 20.62 3.07 7.89
C VAL A 57 22.13 3.21 8.02
N GLY A 58 22.85 3.04 6.91
CA GLY A 58 24.29 3.27 6.89
C GLY A 58 24.62 4.76 6.97
N ARG A 59 25.73 5.13 7.62
CA ARG A 59 26.16 6.54 7.74
C ARG A 59 26.21 7.33 6.41
N PRO A 60 26.66 6.78 5.27
CA PRO A 60 26.63 7.51 4.02
C PRO A 60 25.21 7.92 3.60
N ASP A 61 24.24 7.01 3.75
CA ASP A 61 22.85 7.27 3.41
C ASP A 61 22.18 8.19 4.43
N GLU A 62 22.51 8.06 5.72
CA GLU A 62 22.10 9.00 6.77
C GLU A 62 22.47 10.44 6.40
N GLN A 63 23.71 10.64 5.94
CA GLN A 63 24.22 11.95 5.52
C GLN A 63 23.57 12.43 4.23
N LEU A 64 23.41 11.55 3.23
CA LEU A 64 22.73 11.89 1.97
C LEU A 64 21.27 12.29 2.18
N HIS A 65 20.59 11.60 3.10
CA HIS A 65 19.21 11.92 3.45
C HIS A 65 19.09 13.09 4.44
N GLU A 66 20.19 13.56 5.04
CA GLU A 66 20.22 14.56 6.11
C GLU A 66 19.21 14.21 7.23
N LEU A 67 19.24 12.95 7.68
CA LEU A 67 18.25 12.42 8.63
C LEU A 67 18.21 13.26 9.91
N GLY A 68 17.00 13.69 10.29
CA GLY A 68 16.73 14.53 11.46
C GLY A 68 16.52 16.01 11.13
N GLU A 69 16.92 16.47 9.96
CA GLU A 69 16.79 17.88 9.56
C GLU A 69 15.43 18.21 8.92
N HIS A 70 14.72 17.21 8.40
CA HIS A 70 13.45 17.40 7.71
C HIS A 70 12.55 16.14 7.76
N GLU A 71 11.28 16.32 7.38
CA GLU A 71 10.32 15.22 7.29
C GLU A 71 10.68 14.24 6.16
N LEU A 72 10.46 12.95 6.43
CA LEU A 72 10.64 11.87 5.45
C LEU A 72 9.30 11.28 5.05
N LEU A 73 9.17 10.96 3.76
CA LEU A 73 8.12 10.10 3.25
C LEU A 73 8.64 8.67 3.22
N VAL A 74 7.92 7.75 3.86
CA VAL A 74 8.17 6.32 3.74
C VAL A 74 7.00 5.67 3.01
N SER A 75 7.30 4.88 1.98
CA SER A 75 6.29 4.10 1.25
C SER A 75 6.56 2.60 1.38
N CYS A 76 5.54 1.86 1.81
CA CYS A 76 5.54 0.40 1.85
C CYS A 76 4.57 -0.09 0.77
N ARG A 77 5.00 -1.04 -0.07
CA ARG A 77 4.20 -1.49 -1.21
C ARG A 77 3.97 -2.99 -1.18
N ALA A 78 2.69 -3.36 -1.19
CA ALA A 78 2.27 -4.74 -1.44
C ALA A 78 2.29 -5.11 -2.93
N ARG A 79 2.23 -6.41 -3.21
CA ARG A 79 2.07 -6.90 -4.58
C ARG A 79 0.82 -6.27 -5.21
N THR A 80 1.03 -5.51 -6.27
CA THR A 80 -0.06 -4.93 -7.07
C THR A 80 -0.38 -5.88 -8.21
N ALA A 81 -1.61 -6.37 -8.31
CA ALA A 81 -2.05 -7.15 -9.47
C ALA A 81 -2.08 -6.23 -10.71
N THR A 82 -1.31 -6.58 -11.73
CA THR A 82 -1.09 -5.76 -12.93
C THR A 82 -2.25 -5.80 -13.92
N SER A 83 -3.21 -6.71 -13.73
CA SER A 83 -4.33 -6.91 -14.65
C SER A 83 -5.56 -7.41 -13.91
N ARG A 84 -6.60 -6.55 -13.85
CA ARG A 84 -7.97 -7.02 -13.70
C ARG A 84 -8.48 -7.19 -15.13
N ARG A 85 -8.59 -8.42 -15.63
CA ARG A 85 -9.11 -8.65 -17.00
C ARG A 85 -10.51 -8.03 -17.10
N PRO A 86 -10.77 -7.12 -18.05
CA PRO A 86 -12.13 -6.68 -18.33
C PRO A 86 -13.04 -7.90 -18.55
N GLY A 87 -14.20 -7.94 -17.89
CA GLY A 87 -15.14 -9.08 -17.97
C GLY A 87 -14.91 -10.22 -16.97
N THR A 88 -13.90 -10.15 -16.09
CA THR A 88 -13.70 -11.14 -15.00
C THR A 88 -14.35 -10.75 -13.67
N THR A 89 -15.11 -9.65 -13.65
CA THR A 89 -16.02 -9.36 -12.54
C THR A 89 -16.99 -10.53 -12.45
N PRO A 90 -17.13 -11.20 -11.28
CA PRO A 90 -18.15 -12.21 -11.10
C PRO A 90 -19.49 -11.62 -11.55
N THR A 91 -20.13 -12.25 -12.54
CA THR A 91 -21.49 -11.89 -12.91
C THR A 91 -22.32 -11.95 -11.63
N ARG A 92 -23.07 -10.88 -11.34
CA ARG A 92 -23.99 -10.87 -10.19
C ARG A 92 -24.78 -12.18 -10.23
N PRO A 93 -24.95 -12.89 -9.10
CA PRO A 93 -25.82 -14.07 -9.09
C PRO A 93 -27.17 -13.66 -9.66
N CYS A 94 -27.68 -14.47 -10.60
CA CYS A 94 -28.96 -14.24 -11.23
C CYS A 94 -30.01 -14.01 -10.14
N ARG A 95 -30.71 -12.87 -10.21
CA ARG A 95 -31.79 -12.54 -9.28
C ARG A 95 -33.06 -13.23 -9.83
N PRO A 96 -33.78 -14.04 -9.03
CA PRO A 96 -35.03 -14.63 -9.50
C PRO A 96 -36.01 -13.54 -9.97
N GLY A 97 -36.52 -13.66 -11.20
CA GLY A 97 -37.53 -12.76 -11.75
C GLY A 97 -37.03 -11.61 -12.64
N THR A 98 -35.73 -11.45 -12.88
CA THR A 98 -35.23 -10.47 -13.87
C THR A 98 -34.80 -11.15 -15.16
N SER A 99 -35.55 -10.92 -16.25
CA SER A 99 -35.25 -11.44 -17.59
C SER A 99 -34.09 -10.65 -18.23
N SER A 100 -32.86 -10.86 -17.77
CA SER A 100 -31.69 -10.52 -18.57
C SER A 100 -31.23 -11.80 -19.28
N PRO A 101 -31.20 -11.84 -20.63
CA PRO A 101 -30.74 -13.02 -21.34
C PRO A 101 -29.26 -13.22 -21.03
N CYS A 102 -28.96 -14.34 -20.36
CA CYS A 102 -27.61 -14.74 -20.05
C CYS A 102 -26.97 -15.28 -21.35
N THR A 103 -26.05 -14.53 -21.95
CA THR A 103 -25.40 -14.89 -23.23
C THR A 103 -24.14 -15.74 -23.06
N SER A 104 -23.83 -16.21 -21.84
CA SER A 104 -22.64 -17.02 -21.57
C SER A 104 -22.94 -18.53 -21.59
N PRO A 105 -22.07 -19.37 -22.20
CA PRO A 105 -22.22 -20.83 -22.20
C PRO A 105 -22.06 -21.49 -20.83
N GLU A 106 -21.58 -20.76 -19.81
CA GLU A 106 -21.43 -21.26 -18.43
C GLU A 106 -22.66 -20.95 -17.54
N CYS A 107 -23.68 -20.29 -18.10
CA CYS A 107 -24.87 -19.92 -17.35
C CYS A 107 -25.76 -21.16 -17.14
N ARG A 108 -25.61 -21.82 -15.98
CA ARG A 108 -26.60 -22.79 -15.51
C ARG A 108 -27.84 -22.00 -15.08
N SER A 109 -29.03 -22.48 -15.48
CA SER A 109 -30.31 -21.91 -15.05
C SER A 109 -30.28 -21.63 -13.55
N CYS A 110 -30.71 -20.43 -13.16
CA CYS A 110 -30.88 -20.07 -11.76
C CYS A 110 -32.04 -20.85 -11.13
#